data_AF-A0A4Y2HRY3-F1
#
_entry.id   AF-A0A4Y2HRY3-F1
#
_cell.length_a   1.000
_cell.length_b   1.000
_cell.length_c   1.000
_cell.angle_alpha   90.00
_cell.angle_beta   90.00
_cell.angle_gamma   90.00
#
_symmetry.space_group_name_H-M   'P 1'
#
loop_
_entity.id
_entity.type
_entity.pdbx_description
1 polymer ?
#
loop_
_entity_poly.entity_id
_entity_poly.type
_entity_poly.pdbx_seq_one_letter_code
_entity_poly.pdbx_strand_id
1 'polypeptide(L)'
;MLPVKCRQLENVKGELLKLTKKETMAQRSLDKRAEETEEKINSRLSDMAQRGYERRAEETEGQRNSRLSAMVGGSIGISNTVGTVTESREDSIANEESALEKTSRRRAIEKTVVWKTFKSFVFLICLIFLIMQSVEFFNIYYKYPTTIVLETTVAEEFKQPAITLCFRNTISFKEFCSYEPDQCEKPRNMEEFCRKHVFDCSNGTTNSKIPMQDERTRDIMQRYLFNDSYNDARLFKEYEYASKARTFIENYMDDYLYIKCFSDNLHLYQSRSEPETQKFDFNKKDRHLFSVISLYHTETEPFYPPDEPQVFVGIHSPYVPIDFADLHAIRPGELHDIYVQLASIQLFIFCYKG
;
A
#
# COMPACT_ATOMS: atom_id res chain seq x y z
N MET A 1 -12.26 -24.54 -0.74
CA MET A 1 -12.26 -23.79 -2.01
C MET A 1 -13.05 -24.60 -3.04
N LEU A 2 -14.28 -24.20 -3.35
CA LEU A 2 -15.15 -24.89 -4.32
C LEU A 2 -14.92 -24.32 -5.73
N PRO A 3 -14.97 -25.14 -6.79
CA PRO A 3 -14.77 -24.67 -8.16
C PRO A 3 -16.03 -23.96 -8.68
N VAL A 4 -15.92 -22.66 -8.97
CA VAL A 4 -16.95 -21.88 -9.65
C VAL A 4 -16.95 -22.25 -11.15
N LYS A 5 -18.12 -22.61 -11.70
CA LYS A 5 -18.31 -23.00 -13.12
C LYS A 5 -18.02 -21.82 -14.07
N CYS A 6 -17.30 -22.11 -15.16
CA CYS A 6 -16.83 -21.16 -16.21
C CYS A 6 -17.87 -20.20 -16.80
N ARG A 7 -19.18 -20.50 -16.70
CA ARG A 7 -20.24 -19.63 -17.25
C ARG A 7 -20.41 -18.32 -16.45
N GLN A 8 -20.03 -18.30 -15.16
CA GLN A 8 -19.96 -17.06 -14.36
C GLN A 8 -18.74 -16.20 -14.73
N LEU A 9 -17.70 -16.81 -15.30
CA LEU A 9 -16.46 -16.13 -15.67
C LEU A 9 -16.63 -15.26 -16.94
N GLU A 10 -17.53 -15.63 -17.86
CA GLU A 10 -17.73 -14.88 -19.12
C GLU A 10 -18.42 -13.53 -18.91
N ASN A 11 -19.38 -13.43 -17.99
CA ASN A 11 -20.03 -12.16 -17.65
C ASN A 11 -19.09 -11.20 -16.92
N VAL A 12 -18.31 -11.73 -15.95
CA VAL A 12 -17.28 -10.96 -15.25
C VAL A 12 -16.18 -10.53 -16.23
N LYS A 13 -15.81 -11.37 -17.19
CA LYS A 13 -14.82 -11.05 -18.23
C LYS A 13 -15.31 -9.96 -19.17
N GLY A 14 -16.61 -9.88 -19.48
CA GLY A 14 -17.19 -8.80 -20.30
C GLY A 14 -17.17 -7.43 -19.61
N GLU A 15 -17.48 -7.38 -18.33
CA GLU A 15 -17.40 -6.17 -17.48
C GLU A 15 -15.94 -5.74 -17.26
N LEU A 16 -15.05 -6.70 -16.98
CA LEU A 16 -13.62 -6.48 -16.84
C LEU A 16 -12.99 -5.99 -18.15
N LEU A 17 -13.46 -6.46 -19.32
CA LEU A 17 -12.97 -6.00 -20.62
C LEU A 17 -13.31 -4.52 -20.86
N LYS A 18 -14.44 -4.02 -20.34
CA LYS A 18 -14.81 -2.60 -20.44
C LYS A 18 -13.98 -1.72 -19.52
N LEU A 19 -13.70 -2.20 -18.29
CA LEU A 19 -12.85 -1.49 -17.33
C LEU A 19 -11.38 -1.45 -17.78
N THR A 20 -10.83 -2.59 -18.21
CA THR A 20 -9.45 -2.69 -18.73
C THR A 20 -9.24 -1.87 -20.00
N LYS A 21 -10.27 -1.71 -20.86
CA LYS A 21 -10.19 -0.84 -22.04
C LYS A 21 -10.19 0.65 -21.69
N LYS A 22 -10.81 1.04 -20.57
CA LYS A 22 -10.80 2.41 -20.05
C LYS A 22 -9.48 2.72 -19.34
N GLU A 23 -8.94 1.76 -18.58
CA GLU A 23 -7.62 1.84 -17.97
C GLU A 23 -6.50 1.89 -19.02
N THR A 24 -6.56 1.11 -20.10
CA THR A 24 -5.55 1.20 -21.18
C THR A 24 -5.52 2.53 -21.91
N MET A 25 -6.66 3.23 -22.01
CA MET A 25 -6.69 4.60 -22.57
C MET A 25 -6.13 5.64 -21.59
N ALA A 26 -6.41 5.50 -20.29
CA ALA A 26 -5.83 6.35 -19.25
C ALA A 26 -4.31 6.12 -19.11
N GLN A 27 -3.87 4.87 -19.15
CA GLN A 27 -2.46 4.49 -19.07
C GLN A 27 -1.68 5.00 -20.28
N ARG A 28 -2.24 4.91 -21.50
CA ARG A 28 -1.61 5.52 -22.69
C ARG A 28 -1.41 7.03 -22.58
N SER A 29 -2.29 7.73 -21.86
CA SER A 29 -2.13 9.17 -21.65
C SER A 29 -1.04 9.51 -20.61
N LEU A 30 -0.81 8.61 -19.64
CA LEU A 30 0.26 8.73 -18.66
C LEU A 30 1.61 8.32 -19.26
N ASP A 31 1.67 7.24 -20.04
CA ASP A 31 2.87 6.79 -20.73
C ASP A 31 3.36 7.84 -21.73
N LYS A 32 2.45 8.50 -22.47
CA LYS A 32 2.82 9.59 -23.37
C LYS A 32 3.42 10.79 -22.62
N ARG A 33 2.94 11.08 -21.40
CA ARG A 33 3.49 12.15 -20.55
C ARG A 33 4.84 11.74 -19.94
N ALA A 34 5.03 10.47 -19.65
CA ALA A 34 6.30 9.93 -19.17
C ALA A 34 7.37 9.93 -20.26
N GLU A 35 7.02 9.51 -21.48
CA GLU A 35 7.89 9.51 -22.66
C GLU A 35 8.35 10.93 -23.04
N GLU A 36 7.43 11.91 -23.02
CA GLU A 36 7.77 13.34 -23.19
C GLU A 36 8.70 13.87 -22.09
N THR A 37 8.63 13.30 -20.88
CA THR A 37 9.51 13.68 -19.76
C THR A 37 10.90 13.03 -19.90
N GLU A 38 10.97 11.77 -20.33
CA GLU A 38 12.22 11.08 -20.63
C GLU A 38 12.97 11.68 -21.82
N GLU A 39 12.28 12.03 -22.91
CA GLU A 39 12.91 12.73 -24.05
C GLU A 39 13.49 14.08 -23.62
N LYS A 40 12.79 14.82 -22.74
CA LYS A 40 13.28 16.10 -22.22
C LYS A 40 14.51 15.94 -21.32
N ILE A 41 14.57 14.87 -20.53
CA ILE A 41 15.72 14.54 -19.69
C ILE A 41 16.91 14.08 -20.55
N ASN A 42 16.68 13.21 -21.53
CA ASN A 42 17.71 12.73 -22.45
C ASN A 42 18.27 13.84 -23.34
N SER A 43 17.43 14.76 -23.81
CA SER A 43 17.86 15.98 -24.51
C SER A 43 18.79 16.83 -23.64
N ARG A 44 18.42 17.10 -22.38
CA ARG A 44 19.27 17.85 -21.45
C ARG A 44 20.60 17.16 -21.14
N LEU A 45 20.58 15.84 -20.98
CA LEU A 45 21.80 15.04 -20.74
C LEU A 45 22.73 15.05 -21.96
N SER A 46 22.18 14.92 -23.17
CA SER A 46 22.94 15.03 -24.42
C SER A 46 23.60 16.41 -24.55
N ASP A 47 22.86 17.46 -24.20
CA ASP A 47 23.32 18.86 -24.25
C ASP A 47 24.44 19.15 -23.23
N MET A 48 24.40 18.49 -22.07
CA MET A 48 25.46 18.53 -21.05
C MET A 48 26.68 17.72 -21.48
N ALA A 49 26.49 16.56 -22.12
CA ALA A 49 27.58 15.73 -22.63
C ALA A 49 28.33 16.46 -23.75
N GLN A 50 27.61 17.08 -24.69
CA GLN A 50 28.18 17.85 -25.79
C GLN A 50 29.02 19.03 -25.28
N ARG A 51 28.51 19.80 -24.32
CA ARG A 51 29.29 20.87 -23.64
C ARG A 51 30.50 20.35 -22.85
N GLY A 52 30.50 19.07 -22.46
CA GLY A 52 31.65 18.41 -21.84
C GLY A 52 32.73 18.02 -22.86
N TYR A 53 32.31 17.56 -24.04
CA TYR A 53 33.22 17.25 -25.15
C TYR A 53 33.84 18.50 -25.78
N GLU A 54 33.09 19.59 -25.96
CA GLU A 54 33.61 20.87 -26.46
C GLU A 54 34.67 21.46 -25.53
N ARG A 55 34.44 21.46 -24.20
CA ARG A 55 35.45 21.90 -23.22
C ARG A 55 36.74 21.08 -23.25
N ARG A 56 36.64 19.76 -23.47
CA ARG A 56 37.83 18.90 -23.63
C ARG A 56 38.55 19.16 -24.94
N ALA A 57 37.81 19.43 -26.03
CA ALA A 57 38.42 19.74 -27.33
C ALA A 57 39.21 21.06 -27.26
N GLU A 58 38.64 22.10 -26.64
CA GLU A 58 39.32 23.39 -26.43
C GLU A 58 40.55 23.29 -25.53
N GLU A 59 40.51 22.47 -24.46
CA GLU A 59 41.71 22.20 -23.63
C GLU A 59 42.82 21.50 -24.43
N THR A 60 42.45 20.58 -25.32
CA THR A 60 43.42 19.82 -26.13
C THR A 60 44.08 20.70 -27.21
N GLU A 61 43.33 21.66 -27.76
CA GLU A 61 43.84 22.62 -28.74
C GLU A 61 44.74 23.69 -28.09
N GLY A 62 44.38 24.18 -26.90
CA GLY A 62 45.23 25.08 -26.10
C GLY A 62 46.57 24.44 -25.69
N GLN A 63 46.55 23.14 -25.36
CA GLN A 63 47.76 22.39 -24.99
C GLN A 63 48.67 22.07 -26.20
N ARG A 64 48.11 22.00 -27.41
CA ARG A 64 48.86 21.78 -28.66
C ARG A 64 49.57 23.05 -29.11
N ASN A 65 48.95 24.22 -28.95
CA ASN A 65 49.54 25.53 -29.29
C ASN A 65 50.68 25.94 -28.33
N SER A 66 50.62 25.54 -27.04
CA SER A 66 51.74 25.80 -26.10
C SER A 66 52.96 24.89 -26.37
N ARG A 67 52.73 23.64 -26.79
CA ARG A 67 53.82 22.72 -27.20
C ARG A 67 54.47 23.10 -28.52
N LEU A 68 53.70 23.62 -29.49
CA LEU A 68 54.26 24.10 -30.76
C LEU A 68 55.17 25.32 -30.56
N SER A 69 54.82 26.22 -29.62
CA SER A 69 55.64 27.37 -29.25
C SER A 69 56.96 26.97 -28.57
N ALA A 70 57.06 25.76 -27.99
CA ALA A 70 58.27 25.25 -27.36
C ALA A 70 59.26 24.58 -28.34
N MET A 71 58.79 24.14 -29.52
CA MET A 71 59.65 23.47 -30.52
C MET A 71 60.32 24.42 -31.52
N VAL A 72 59.88 25.67 -31.62
CA VAL A 72 60.46 26.68 -32.54
C VAL A 72 61.70 27.39 -31.95
N GLY A 73 62.07 27.10 -30.69
CA GLY A 73 63.13 27.81 -29.96
C GLY A 73 64.52 27.15 -29.88
N GLY A 74 64.76 25.97 -30.46
CA GLY A 74 66.00 25.20 -30.23
C GLY A 74 66.77 24.84 -31.50
N SER A 75 67.66 25.72 -31.95
CA SER A 75 68.76 25.36 -32.87
C SER A 75 69.93 24.70 -32.12
N ILE A 76 70.88 24.15 -32.90
CA ILE A 76 72.23 23.64 -32.55
C ILE A 76 72.27 22.11 -32.43
N GLY A 77 73.21 21.37 -33.05
CA GLY A 77 74.39 21.75 -33.82
C GLY A 77 75.18 20.48 -34.15
N ILE A 78 75.77 20.47 -35.33
CA ILE A 78 76.65 19.43 -35.88
C ILE A 78 77.93 19.33 -35.03
N SER A 79 78.43 18.11 -34.77
CA SER A 79 79.87 17.87 -34.62
C SER A 79 80.23 16.43 -34.98
N ASN A 80 81.12 16.32 -35.95
CA ASN A 80 81.72 15.10 -36.48
C ASN A 80 82.79 14.55 -35.52
N THR A 81 82.97 13.23 -35.49
CA THR A 81 84.23 12.61 -35.04
C THR A 81 84.71 11.56 -36.03
N VAL A 82 85.85 11.94 -36.63
CA VAL A 82 86.89 11.24 -37.38
C VAL A 82 86.93 9.71 -37.23
N GLY A 83 87.08 9.03 -38.37
CA GLY A 83 87.20 7.59 -38.47
C GLY A 83 88.61 7.04 -38.29
N THR A 84 88.66 5.72 -38.12
CA THR A 84 89.84 4.89 -38.38
C THR A 84 89.36 3.60 -39.05
N VAL A 85 89.87 3.38 -40.26
CA VAL A 85 89.73 2.16 -41.05
C VAL A 85 90.62 1.09 -40.42
N THR A 86 90.06 -0.08 -40.12
CA THR A 86 90.80 -1.34 -40.11
C THR A 86 90.01 -2.37 -40.90
N GLU A 87 90.51 -2.64 -42.09
CA GLU A 87 90.19 -3.72 -42.99
C GLU A 87 90.69 -5.06 -42.40
N SER A 88 89.82 -6.06 -42.26
CA SER A 88 90.04 -7.44 -42.75
C SER A 88 89.08 -8.45 -42.11
N ARG A 89 88.57 -9.35 -42.98
CA ARG A 89 87.85 -10.61 -42.74
C ARG A 89 86.36 -10.52 -42.38
N GLU A 90 85.56 -10.18 -43.39
CA GLU A 90 84.28 -10.86 -43.62
C GLU A 90 84.56 -12.28 -44.14
N ASP A 91 84.29 -13.29 -43.31
CA ASP A 91 83.75 -14.59 -43.75
C ASP A 91 83.50 -15.45 -42.50
N SER A 92 82.38 -15.19 -41.82
CA SER A 92 81.74 -16.12 -40.86
C SER A 92 80.42 -15.61 -40.27
N ILE A 93 80.05 -14.33 -40.45
CA ILE A 93 78.87 -13.74 -39.78
C ILE A 93 77.55 -13.93 -40.55
N ALA A 94 77.57 -14.38 -41.81
CA ALA A 94 76.34 -14.52 -42.60
C ALA A 94 75.41 -15.68 -42.19
N ASN A 95 75.93 -16.71 -41.49
CA ASN A 95 75.12 -17.87 -41.07
C ASN A 95 74.56 -17.76 -39.65
N GLU A 96 75.07 -16.85 -38.81
CA GLU A 96 74.61 -16.69 -37.43
C GLU A 96 73.50 -15.62 -37.31
N GLU A 97 73.56 -14.52 -38.09
CA GLU A 97 72.49 -13.52 -38.14
C GLU A 97 71.18 -14.07 -38.72
N SER A 98 71.23 -14.90 -39.77
CA SER A 98 70.01 -15.45 -40.38
C SER A 98 69.30 -16.48 -39.49
N ALA A 99 70.05 -17.19 -38.63
CA ALA A 99 69.52 -18.12 -37.65
C ALA A 99 68.93 -17.38 -36.43
N LEU A 100 69.58 -16.31 -35.98
CA LEU A 100 69.10 -15.43 -34.90
C LEU A 100 67.85 -14.63 -35.31
N GLU A 101 67.76 -14.17 -36.56
CA GLU A 101 66.60 -13.43 -37.07
C GLU A 101 65.38 -14.35 -37.29
N LYS A 102 65.58 -15.57 -37.81
CA LYS A 102 64.49 -16.57 -37.94
C LYS A 102 63.97 -17.03 -36.59
N THR A 103 64.85 -17.20 -35.59
CA THR A 103 64.46 -17.56 -34.22
C THR A 103 63.77 -16.40 -33.50
N SER A 104 64.20 -15.15 -33.69
CA SER A 104 63.52 -13.97 -33.11
C SER A 104 62.15 -13.73 -33.74
N ARG A 105 62.00 -13.91 -35.06
CA ARG A 105 60.72 -13.76 -35.78
C ARG A 105 59.72 -14.88 -35.42
N ARG A 106 60.17 -16.14 -35.28
CA ARG A 106 59.33 -17.24 -34.73
C ARG A 106 58.92 -16.98 -33.28
N ARG A 107 59.84 -16.54 -32.42
CA ARG A 107 59.57 -16.22 -31.01
C ARG A 107 58.64 -15.01 -30.88
N ALA A 108 58.69 -14.04 -31.79
CA ALA A 108 57.75 -12.92 -31.86
C ALA A 108 56.35 -13.37 -32.35
N ILE A 109 56.27 -14.24 -33.36
CA ILE A 109 55.00 -14.83 -33.82
C ILE A 109 54.36 -15.69 -32.72
N GLU A 110 55.12 -16.57 -32.06
CA GLU A 110 54.66 -17.35 -30.91
C GLU A 110 54.18 -16.46 -29.77
N LYS A 111 54.91 -15.38 -29.43
CA LYS A 111 54.45 -14.40 -28.44
C LYS A 111 53.13 -13.73 -28.84
N THR A 112 52.92 -13.37 -30.11
CA THR A 112 51.64 -12.78 -30.56
C THR A 112 50.49 -13.79 -30.58
N VAL A 113 50.76 -15.07 -30.85
CA VAL A 113 49.77 -16.15 -30.80
C VAL A 113 49.40 -16.49 -29.36
N VAL A 114 50.39 -16.64 -28.48
CA VAL A 114 50.21 -16.87 -27.03
C VAL A 114 49.51 -15.67 -26.37
N TRP A 115 49.81 -14.45 -26.79
CA TRP A 115 49.11 -13.25 -26.31
C TRP A 115 47.65 -13.19 -26.78
N LYS A 116 47.38 -13.59 -28.03
CA LYS A 116 46.01 -13.69 -28.55
C LYS A 116 45.21 -14.80 -27.86
N THR A 117 45.81 -15.96 -27.60
CA THR A 117 45.13 -17.04 -26.87
C THR A 117 44.91 -16.66 -25.40
N PHE A 118 45.88 -16.05 -24.74
CA PHE A 118 45.72 -15.50 -23.39
C PHE A 118 44.57 -14.48 -23.34
N LYS A 119 44.54 -13.53 -24.27
CA LYS A 119 43.45 -12.54 -24.37
C LYS A 119 42.08 -13.21 -24.61
N SER A 120 42.05 -14.28 -25.39
CA SER A 120 40.84 -15.10 -25.61
C SER A 120 40.38 -15.83 -24.34
N PHE A 121 41.31 -16.44 -23.59
CA PHE A 121 40.99 -17.09 -22.32
C PHE A 121 40.48 -16.11 -21.27
N VAL A 122 41.12 -14.94 -21.15
CA VAL A 122 40.65 -13.87 -20.24
C VAL A 122 39.25 -13.40 -20.66
N PHE A 123 39.00 -13.19 -21.95
CA PHE A 123 37.68 -12.83 -22.45
C PHE A 123 36.62 -13.91 -22.13
N LEU A 124 36.94 -15.19 -22.32
CA LEU A 124 36.03 -16.30 -22.03
C LEU A 124 35.72 -16.43 -20.53
N ILE A 125 36.73 -16.24 -19.67
CA ILE A 125 36.55 -16.19 -18.22
C ILE A 125 35.62 -15.01 -17.84
N CYS A 126 35.86 -13.81 -18.37
CA CYS A 126 34.98 -12.66 -18.16
C CYS A 126 33.55 -12.91 -18.64
N LEU A 127 33.36 -13.58 -19.78
CA LEU A 127 32.04 -13.92 -20.30
C LEU A 127 31.29 -14.89 -19.37
N ILE A 128 31.98 -15.89 -18.82
CA ILE A 128 31.39 -16.83 -17.85
C ILE A 128 30.93 -16.08 -16.59
N PHE A 129 31.76 -15.20 -16.04
CA PHE A 129 31.38 -14.39 -14.88
C PHE A 129 30.17 -13.50 -15.17
N LEU A 130 30.11 -12.88 -16.36
CA LEU A 130 28.97 -12.08 -16.78
C LEU A 130 27.68 -12.91 -16.86
N ILE A 131 27.74 -14.12 -17.44
CA ILE A 131 26.57 -15.02 -17.53
C ILE A 131 26.11 -15.45 -16.13
N MET A 132 27.04 -15.82 -15.25
CA MET A 132 26.71 -16.21 -13.86
C MET A 132 26.02 -15.08 -13.10
N GLN A 133 26.59 -13.86 -13.16
CA GLN A 133 26.00 -12.69 -12.52
C GLN A 133 24.62 -12.33 -13.13
N SER A 134 24.46 -12.51 -14.45
CA SER A 134 23.19 -12.27 -15.14
C SER A 134 22.12 -13.27 -14.68
N VAL A 135 22.43 -14.56 -14.60
CA VAL A 135 21.49 -15.59 -14.14
C VAL A 135 21.08 -15.34 -12.68
N GLU A 136 22.02 -14.97 -11.82
CA GLU A 136 21.74 -14.61 -10.43
C GLU A 136 20.80 -13.39 -10.35
N PHE A 137 21.07 -12.34 -11.12
CA PHE A 137 20.21 -11.17 -11.22
C PHE A 137 18.81 -11.52 -11.73
N PHE A 138 18.70 -12.31 -12.80
CA PHE A 138 17.40 -12.76 -13.32
C PHE A 138 16.63 -13.57 -12.28
N ASN A 139 17.30 -14.46 -11.54
CA ASN A 139 16.66 -15.24 -10.48
C ASN A 139 16.12 -14.36 -9.35
N ILE A 140 16.78 -13.23 -9.04
CA ILE A 140 16.27 -12.25 -8.06
C ILE A 140 15.12 -11.44 -8.67
N TYR A 141 15.27 -10.98 -9.92
CA TYR A 141 14.26 -10.20 -10.62
C TYR A 141 12.92 -10.94 -10.74
N TYR A 142 12.94 -12.22 -11.12
CA TYR A 142 11.72 -13.04 -11.22
C TYR A 142 11.09 -13.39 -9.86
N LYS A 143 11.80 -13.19 -8.75
CA LYS A 143 11.23 -13.32 -7.40
C LYS A 143 10.44 -12.07 -6.98
N TYR A 144 10.54 -10.96 -7.72
CA TYR A 144 9.91 -9.68 -7.42
C TYR A 144 10.04 -9.28 -5.94
N PRO A 145 11.27 -9.18 -5.39
CA PRO A 145 11.45 -8.78 -4.01
C PRO A 145 10.93 -7.36 -3.79
N THR A 146 10.04 -7.20 -2.82
CA THR A 146 9.52 -5.88 -2.40
C THR A 146 10.17 -5.47 -1.09
N THR A 147 10.48 -4.18 -0.97
CA THR A 147 10.91 -3.57 0.29
C THR A 147 9.80 -2.69 0.82
N ILE A 148 9.48 -2.83 2.11
CA ILE A 148 8.47 -2.00 2.78
C ILE A 148 9.18 -0.74 3.26
N VAL A 149 8.73 0.42 2.79
CA VAL A 149 9.19 1.72 3.26
C VAL A 149 8.12 2.29 4.18
N LEU A 150 8.48 2.53 5.44
CA LEU A 150 7.61 3.17 6.43
C LEU A 150 8.03 4.64 6.59
N GLU A 151 7.10 5.55 6.33
CA GLU A 151 7.27 6.97 6.56
C GLU A 151 6.26 7.44 7.61
N THR A 152 6.74 8.19 8.60
CA THR A 152 5.88 8.80 9.62
C THR A 152 5.90 10.31 9.40
N THR A 153 4.77 10.84 8.96
CA THR A 153 4.59 12.28 8.74
C THR A 153 3.60 12.81 9.77
N VAL A 154 3.86 14.03 10.25
CA VAL A 154 2.92 14.77 11.07
C VAL A 154 2.10 15.62 10.11
N ALA A 155 0.88 15.20 9.82
CA ALA A 155 -0.04 15.95 8.98
C ALA A 155 -0.73 17.03 9.82
N GLU A 156 -0.63 18.29 9.40
CA GLU A 156 -1.37 19.42 10.00
C GLU A 156 -2.88 19.33 9.69
N GLU A 157 -3.24 18.72 8.57
CA GLU A 157 -4.61 18.49 8.14
C GLU A 157 -4.80 17.02 7.77
N PHE A 158 -5.87 16.40 8.28
CA PHE A 158 -6.22 15.02 7.97
C PHE A 158 -7.71 14.88 7.67
N LYS A 159 -8.04 13.83 6.91
CA LYS A 159 -9.41 13.41 6.66
C LYS A 159 -9.88 12.60 7.87
N GLN A 160 -10.99 13.01 8.47
CA GLN A 160 -11.55 12.29 9.60
C GLN A 160 -11.95 10.87 9.18
N PRO A 161 -11.83 9.88 10.09
CA PRO A 161 -12.34 8.54 9.85
C PRO A 161 -13.88 8.54 9.89
N ALA A 162 -14.48 7.44 9.44
CA ALA A 162 -15.85 7.12 9.79
C ALA A 162 -15.89 6.55 11.22
N ILE A 163 -16.87 6.98 12.01
CA ILE A 163 -17.15 6.42 13.33
C ILE A 163 -18.48 5.72 13.27
N THR A 164 -18.47 4.41 13.47
CA THR A 164 -19.65 3.56 13.35
C THR A 164 -20.02 2.99 14.70
N LEU A 165 -21.28 3.18 15.10
CA LEU A 165 -21.87 2.64 16.32
C LEU A 165 -22.92 1.60 15.95
N CYS A 166 -22.75 0.39 16.45
CA CYS A 166 -23.66 -0.72 16.19
C CYS A 166 -24.32 -1.20 17.47
N PHE A 167 -25.59 -1.56 17.35
CA PHE A 167 -26.44 -1.99 18.46
C PHE A 167 -26.98 -3.38 18.16
N ARG A 168 -26.80 -4.32 19.10
CA ARG A 168 -27.38 -5.68 19.00
C ARG A 168 -28.89 -5.68 19.08
N ASN A 169 -29.44 -4.81 19.92
CA ASN A 169 -30.88 -4.62 20.04
C ASN A 169 -31.21 -3.12 20.01
N THR A 170 -32.20 -2.74 19.22
CA THR A 170 -32.71 -1.37 19.17
C THR A 170 -34.16 -1.26 19.58
N ILE A 171 -34.87 -2.37 19.83
CA ILE A 171 -36.27 -2.34 20.28
C ILE A 171 -36.37 -2.70 21.77
N SER A 172 -37.06 -1.86 22.54
CA SER A 172 -37.35 -2.17 23.94
C SER A 172 -38.31 -3.35 24.06
N PHE A 173 -38.15 -4.16 25.11
CA PHE A 173 -39.05 -5.30 25.36
C PHE A 173 -40.50 -4.88 25.48
N LYS A 174 -40.75 -3.76 26.16
CA LYS A 174 -42.09 -3.20 26.33
C LYS A 174 -42.77 -2.91 24.99
N GLU A 175 -42.03 -2.32 24.05
CA GLU A 175 -42.56 -1.98 22.74
C GLU A 175 -42.71 -3.22 21.85
N PHE A 176 -41.71 -4.11 21.82
CA PHE A 176 -41.81 -5.38 21.09
C PHE A 176 -43.03 -6.19 21.54
N CYS A 177 -43.21 -6.37 22.86
CA CYS A 177 -44.35 -7.11 23.40
C CYS A 177 -45.69 -6.40 23.26
N SER A 178 -45.70 -5.11 22.90
CA SER A 178 -46.93 -4.40 22.54
C SER A 178 -47.39 -4.73 21.10
N TYR A 179 -46.44 -4.94 20.19
CA TYR A 179 -46.71 -5.34 18.81
C TYR A 179 -46.88 -6.85 18.66
N GLU A 180 -46.10 -7.64 19.39
CA GLU A 180 -46.03 -9.11 19.30
C GLU A 180 -46.31 -9.78 20.66
N PRO A 181 -47.52 -9.64 21.23
CA PRO A 181 -47.82 -10.12 22.57
C PRO A 181 -47.74 -11.65 22.72
N ASP A 182 -47.90 -12.38 21.61
CA ASP A 182 -47.83 -13.85 21.55
C ASP A 182 -46.39 -14.38 21.55
N GLN A 183 -45.40 -13.51 21.34
CA GLN A 183 -43.97 -13.84 21.35
C GLN A 183 -43.30 -13.40 22.65
N CYS A 184 -44.10 -13.14 23.69
CA CYS A 184 -43.60 -12.67 24.97
C CYS A 184 -44.16 -13.48 26.14
N GLU A 185 -43.31 -13.75 27.12
CA GLU A 185 -43.62 -14.49 28.33
C GLU A 185 -43.35 -13.67 29.59
N LYS A 186 -43.86 -14.16 30.73
CA LYS A 186 -43.48 -13.58 32.03
C LYS A 186 -42.09 -14.09 32.44
N PRO A 187 -41.22 -13.23 32.98
CA PRO A 187 -39.96 -13.67 33.58
C PRO A 187 -40.18 -14.81 34.56
N ARG A 188 -39.35 -15.86 34.48
CA ARG A 188 -39.41 -17.02 35.38
C ARG A 188 -39.22 -16.63 36.85
N ASN A 189 -38.37 -15.63 37.11
CA ASN A 189 -38.14 -15.07 38.42
C ASN A 189 -38.38 -13.55 38.40
N MET A 190 -39.60 -13.15 38.76
CA MET A 190 -40.00 -11.74 38.80
C MET A 190 -39.23 -10.91 39.84
N GLU A 191 -38.83 -11.51 40.97
CA GLU A 191 -38.12 -10.79 42.03
C GLU A 191 -36.71 -10.41 41.59
N GLU A 192 -35.98 -11.36 40.99
CA GLU A 192 -34.65 -11.08 40.43
C GLU A 192 -34.73 -10.10 39.26
N PHE A 193 -35.71 -10.28 38.38
CA PHE A 193 -35.94 -9.37 37.26
C PHE A 193 -36.15 -7.94 37.76
N CYS A 194 -37.08 -7.71 38.70
CA CYS A 194 -37.34 -6.38 39.24
C CYS A 194 -36.17 -5.78 40.04
N ARG A 195 -35.28 -6.61 40.61
CA ARG A 195 -34.05 -6.12 41.25
C ARG A 195 -33.08 -5.51 40.24
N LYS A 196 -33.02 -6.06 39.02
CA LYS A 196 -32.18 -5.55 37.92
C LYS A 196 -32.90 -4.44 37.13
N HIS A 197 -34.23 -4.51 37.05
CA HIS A 197 -35.10 -3.66 36.24
C HIS A 197 -36.07 -2.87 37.12
N VAL A 198 -35.51 -2.01 37.98
CA VAL A 198 -36.29 -1.28 39.00
C VAL A 198 -37.35 -0.39 38.35
N PHE A 199 -37.01 0.29 37.25
CA PHE A 199 -37.90 1.22 36.55
C PHE A 199 -39.12 0.52 35.95
N ASP A 200 -38.95 -0.70 35.44
CA ASP A 200 -40.01 -1.49 34.80
C ASP A 200 -40.99 -2.10 35.81
N CYS A 201 -40.59 -2.19 37.08
CA CYS A 201 -41.40 -2.74 38.16
C CYS A 201 -42.01 -1.69 39.12
N SER A 202 -41.64 -0.40 39.00
CA SER A 202 -42.02 0.67 39.93
C SER A 202 -43.53 0.89 40.11
N ASN A 203 -44.35 0.59 39.10
CA ASN A 203 -45.78 0.97 39.05
C ASN A 203 -46.75 -0.18 39.40
N GLY A 204 -46.32 -1.18 40.18
CA GLY A 204 -47.18 -2.30 40.58
C GLY A 204 -47.50 -3.29 39.45
N THR A 205 -46.79 -3.21 38.32
CA THR A 205 -46.90 -4.13 37.20
C THR A 205 -46.06 -5.38 37.43
N THR A 206 -46.62 -6.37 38.13
CA THR A 206 -46.18 -7.78 38.05
C THR A 206 -46.54 -8.44 36.70
N ASN A 207 -46.76 -7.63 35.66
CA ASN A 207 -47.18 -8.01 34.33
C ASN A 207 -46.14 -7.64 33.25
N SER A 208 -44.93 -7.22 33.66
CA SER A 208 -43.82 -7.08 32.72
C SER A 208 -43.61 -8.38 31.97
N LYS A 209 -43.54 -8.27 30.64
CA LYS A 209 -43.29 -9.38 29.74
C LYS A 209 -41.96 -9.15 29.06
N ILE A 210 -41.26 -10.25 28.84
CA ILE A 210 -40.02 -10.29 28.09
C ILE A 210 -40.24 -11.10 26.80
N PRO A 211 -39.56 -10.76 25.71
CA PRO A 211 -39.54 -11.60 24.51
C PRO A 211 -39.11 -13.03 24.86
N MET A 212 -39.75 -14.03 24.24
CA MET A 212 -39.34 -15.42 24.37
C MET A 212 -37.95 -15.62 23.77
N GLN A 213 -37.12 -16.42 24.43
CA GLN A 213 -35.75 -16.72 24.00
C GLN A 213 -35.73 -17.90 23.02
N ASP A 214 -36.54 -17.80 21.96
CA ASP A 214 -36.64 -18.79 20.89
C ASP A 214 -36.28 -18.20 19.51
N GLU A 215 -36.00 -19.08 18.55
CA GLU A 215 -35.58 -18.72 17.19
C GLU A 215 -36.65 -17.89 16.46
N ARG A 216 -37.93 -18.20 16.68
CA ARG A 216 -39.05 -17.52 16.01
C ARG A 216 -39.17 -16.06 16.46
N THR A 217 -39.07 -15.81 17.75
CA THR A 217 -39.12 -14.47 18.35
C THR A 217 -37.94 -13.65 17.86
N ARG A 218 -36.75 -14.26 17.83
CA ARG A 218 -35.52 -13.66 17.31
C ARG A 218 -35.64 -13.24 15.84
N ASP A 219 -36.20 -14.09 14.99
CA ASP A 219 -36.47 -13.77 13.57
C ASP A 219 -37.46 -12.61 13.40
N ILE A 220 -38.52 -12.58 14.22
CA ILE A 220 -39.50 -11.50 14.18
C ILE A 220 -38.84 -10.18 14.60
N MET A 221 -38.01 -10.19 15.64
CA MET A 221 -37.23 -9.01 16.04
C MET A 221 -36.33 -8.48 14.93
N GLN A 222 -35.66 -9.36 14.18
CA GLN A 222 -34.86 -8.96 13.01
C GLN A 222 -35.69 -8.23 11.94
N ARG A 223 -36.95 -8.64 11.71
CA ARG A 223 -37.82 -7.92 10.77
C ARG A 223 -38.11 -6.49 11.21
N TYR A 224 -38.34 -6.28 12.51
CA TYR A 224 -38.54 -4.94 13.05
C TYR A 224 -37.27 -4.08 12.98
N LEU A 225 -36.09 -4.68 13.13
CA LEU A 225 -34.81 -4.00 12.92
C LEU A 225 -34.69 -3.44 11.49
N PHE A 226 -35.06 -4.22 10.46
CA PHE A 226 -34.96 -3.81 9.06
C PHE A 226 -36.04 -2.82 8.61
N ASN A 227 -37.25 -2.91 9.16
CA ASN A 227 -38.40 -2.11 8.71
C ASN A 227 -38.40 -0.68 9.26
N ASP A 228 -37.38 -0.31 10.04
CA ASP A 228 -37.18 1.03 10.60
C ASP A 228 -38.38 1.61 11.35
N SER A 229 -39.25 0.75 11.87
CA SER A 229 -40.49 1.15 12.54
C SER A 229 -40.25 1.70 13.97
N TYR A 230 -38.99 1.89 14.37
CA TYR A 230 -38.60 2.20 15.73
C TYR A 230 -37.88 3.54 15.86
N ASN A 231 -38.15 4.23 16.97
CA ASN A 231 -37.64 5.56 17.23
C ASN A 231 -36.23 5.50 17.85
N ASP A 232 -35.22 5.45 16.99
CA ASP A 232 -33.78 5.53 17.35
C ASP A 232 -33.43 6.80 18.17
N ALA A 233 -34.34 7.79 18.24
CA ALA A 233 -34.15 9.08 18.89
C ALA A 233 -33.79 9.02 20.37
N ARG A 234 -34.18 7.96 21.09
CA ARG A 234 -33.95 7.86 22.54
C ARG A 234 -32.55 7.36 22.91
N LEU A 235 -31.81 6.78 21.96
CA LEU A 235 -30.45 6.25 22.20
C LEU A 235 -29.39 7.35 22.34
N PHE A 236 -29.68 8.52 21.78
CA PHE A 236 -28.71 9.60 21.57
C PHE A 236 -29.18 10.88 22.25
N LYS A 237 -28.47 11.33 23.30
CA LYS A 237 -28.85 12.55 24.04
C LYS A 237 -28.44 13.85 23.30
N GLU A 238 -27.40 13.77 22.47
CA GLU A 238 -26.79 14.93 21.77
C GLU A 238 -26.21 14.57 20.38
N TYR A 239 -26.48 13.35 19.91
CA TYR A 239 -25.94 12.86 18.64
C TYR A 239 -27.04 12.91 17.57
N GLU A 240 -26.83 13.69 16.52
CA GLU A 240 -27.82 13.95 15.46
C GLU A 240 -27.93 12.73 14.52
N TYR A 241 -28.46 11.62 15.03
CA TYR A 241 -28.51 10.31 14.38
C TYR A 241 -29.27 10.32 13.04
N ALA A 242 -30.25 11.22 12.88
CA ALA A 242 -31.04 11.37 11.66
C ALA A 242 -30.19 11.80 10.44
N SER A 243 -29.03 12.42 10.69
CA SER A 243 -28.09 12.83 9.64
C SER A 243 -27.07 11.74 9.28
N LYS A 244 -27.03 10.62 10.02
CA LYS A 244 -25.97 9.60 9.92
C LYS A 244 -26.33 8.50 8.92
N ALA A 245 -25.31 7.92 8.30
CA ALA A 245 -25.51 6.81 7.37
C ALA A 245 -25.89 5.56 8.17
N ARG A 246 -27.04 4.98 7.85
CA ARG A 246 -27.49 3.74 8.48
C ARG A 246 -27.05 2.53 7.66
N THR A 247 -26.49 1.54 8.35
CA THR A 247 -26.06 0.27 7.77
C THR A 247 -26.53 -0.90 8.63
N PHE A 248 -26.60 -2.09 8.02
CA PHE A 248 -26.89 -3.34 8.71
C PHE A 248 -25.72 -4.29 8.45
N ILE A 249 -25.12 -4.80 9.52
CA ILE A 249 -23.94 -5.67 9.45
C ILE A 249 -24.34 -7.06 9.92
N GLU A 250 -23.91 -8.08 9.19
CA GLU A 250 -24.11 -9.48 9.54
C GLU A 250 -23.16 -9.86 10.69
N ASN A 251 -23.71 -10.40 11.78
CA ASN A 251 -22.96 -10.93 12.90
C ASN A 251 -22.81 -12.45 12.73
N TYR A 252 -21.65 -12.87 12.22
CA TYR A 252 -21.32 -14.29 12.04
C TYR A 252 -21.15 -15.07 13.34
N MET A 253 -21.04 -14.39 14.50
CA MET A 253 -20.81 -15.05 15.79
C MET A 253 -22.11 -15.47 16.50
N ASP A 254 -23.27 -14.93 16.11
CA ASP A 254 -24.57 -15.28 16.69
C ASP A 254 -25.60 -15.61 15.61
N ASP A 255 -25.61 -16.85 15.15
CA ASP A 255 -26.64 -17.41 14.27
C ASP A 255 -26.99 -16.52 13.05
N TYR A 256 -26.02 -15.79 12.50
CA TYR A 256 -26.16 -14.90 11.33
C TYR A 256 -27.17 -13.76 11.51
N LEU A 257 -27.24 -13.19 12.71
CA LEU A 257 -28.12 -12.06 13.00
C LEU A 257 -27.56 -10.74 12.48
N TYR A 258 -28.41 -9.83 12.07
CA TYR A 258 -27.99 -8.49 11.68
C TYR A 258 -28.05 -7.55 12.86
N ILE A 259 -27.05 -6.68 12.95
CA ILE A 259 -27.01 -5.57 13.89
C ILE A 259 -27.21 -4.26 13.14
N LYS A 260 -27.91 -3.32 13.77
CA LYS A 260 -28.18 -2.00 13.22
C LYS A 260 -27.04 -1.07 13.58
N CYS A 261 -26.47 -0.39 12.59
CA CYS A 261 -25.32 0.48 12.73
C CYS A 261 -25.61 1.90 12.23
N PHE A 262 -25.05 2.88 12.92
CA PHE A 262 -25.08 4.29 12.58
C PHE A 262 -23.66 4.78 12.39
N SER A 263 -23.36 5.27 11.20
CA SER A 263 -22.03 5.64 10.79
C SER A 263 -21.96 7.15 10.53
N ASP A 264 -21.07 7.81 11.24
CA ASP A 264 -20.69 9.19 10.94
C ASP A 264 -19.64 9.23 9.84
N ASN A 265 -19.68 10.26 8.99
CA ASN A 265 -18.68 10.51 7.95
C ASN A 265 -18.42 9.28 7.04
N LEU A 266 -19.47 8.48 6.76
CA LEU A 266 -19.41 7.30 5.89
C LEU A 266 -19.97 7.63 4.49
N HIS A 267 -19.15 7.43 3.46
CA HIS A 267 -19.40 7.86 2.08
C HIS A 267 -19.33 6.69 1.09
N LEU A 268 -20.24 5.71 1.21
CA LEU A 268 -20.19 4.47 0.41
C LEU A 268 -20.67 4.62 -1.04
N TYR A 269 -21.75 5.37 -1.32
CA TYR A 269 -22.39 5.27 -2.64
C TYR A 269 -22.95 6.57 -3.24
N GLN A 270 -23.28 7.62 -2.48
CA GLN A 270 -24.15 8.70 -3.02
C GLN A 270 -23.86 10.13 -2.61
N SER A 271 -22.99 10.40 -1.65
CA SER A 271 -22.69 11.78 -1.32
C SER A 271 -21.47 12.23 -2.13
N ARG A 272 -21.66 13.16 -3.07
CA ARG A 272 -20.54 13.95 -3.63
C ARG A 272 -19.85 14.82 -2.56
N SER A 273 -20.22 14.67 -1.28
CA SER A 273 -19.54 15.30 -0.16
C SER A 273 -18.17 14.67 0.02
N GLU A 274 -17.18 15.52 0.10
CA GLU A 274 -15.86 15.12 0.57
C GLU A 274 -15.94 14.76 2.05
N PRO A 275 -15.10 13.83 2.55
CA PRO A 275 -15.05 13.52 3.96
C PRO A 275 -14.63 14.76 4.74
N GLU A 276 -15.13 14.85 5.96
CA GLU A 276 -14.81 15.97 6.85
C GLU A 276 -13.29 16.03 7.07
N THR A 277 -12.70 17.22 6.89
CA THR A 277 -11.28 17.46 7.18
C THR A 277 -11.14 18.24 8.46
N GLN A 278 -10.10 17.90 9.22
CA GLN A 278 -9.78 18.59 10.45
C GLN A 278 -8.31 18.99 10.47
N LYS A 279 -8.06 20.19 11.02
CA LYS A 279 -6.73 20.73 11.22
C LYS A 279 -6.32 20.60 12.68
N PHE A 280 -5.15 20.04 12.94
CA PHE A 280 -4.57 20.02 14.27
C PHE A 280 -3.71 21.26 14.51
N ASP A 281 -3.96 21.94 15.63
CA ASP A 281 -3.08 22.98 16.14
C ASP A 281 -2.22 22.40 17.27
N PHE A 282 -1.01 21.95 16.93
CA PHE A 282 -0.06 21.34 17.86
C PHE A 282 0.37 22.27 19.02
N ASN A 283 0.01 23.55 18.99
CA ASN A 283 0.32 24.50 20.07
C ASN A 283 -0.73 24.52 21.19
N LYS A 284 -1.92 23.93 20.97
CA LYS A 284 -2.95 23.82 22.01
C LYS A 284 -2.78 22.54 22.82
N LYS A 285 -2.73 22.69 24.16
CA LYS A 285 -2.55 21.61 25.14
C LYS A 285 -3.77 20.71 25.32
N ASP A 286 -4.92 21.10 24.79
CA ASP A 286 -6.13 20.28 24.90
C ASP A 286 -5.95 19.08 23.97
N ARG A 287 -5.95 17.89 24.57
CA ARG A 287 -5.92 16.60 23.86
C ARG A 287 -6.87 16.73 22.68
N HIS A 288 -6.38 16.54 21.46
CA HIS A 288 -7.10 16.92 20.24
C HIS A 288 -8.33 16.04 20.01
N LEU A 289 -9.38 16.33 20.76
CA LEU A 289 -10.66 15.63 20.78
C LEU A 289 -11.45 16.10 19.57
N PHE A 290 -11.80 15.16 18.69
CA PHE A 290 -12.56 15.48 17.47
C PHE A 290 -13.98 14.93 17.47
N SER A 291 -14.28 13.99 18.35
CA SER A 291 -15.63 13.45 18.52
C SER A 291 -15.87 13.09 19.98
N VAL A 292 -17.09 13.35 20.45
CA VAL A 292 -17.59 12.94 21.76
C VAL A 292 -18.97 12.38 21.56
N ILE A 293 -19.19 11.15 22.03
CA ILE A 293 -20.46 10.45 21.86
C ILE A 293 -20.97 10.08 23.24
N SER A 294 -22.15 10.61 23.59
CA SER A 294 -22.86 10.26 24.82
C SER A 294 -24.06 9.38 24.49
N LEU A 295 -24.00 8.12 24.93
CA LEU A 295 -25.06 7.13 24.73
C LEU A 295 -25.91 7.01 25.99
N TYR A 296 -27.24 7.04 25.83
CA TYR A 296 -28.17 6.86 26.94
C TYR A 296 -28.92 5.54 26.75
N HIS A 297 -28.46 4.49 27.43
CA HIS A 297 -28.97 3.13 27.29
C HIS A 297 -29.93 2.79 28.44
N THR A 298 -30.93 3.64 28.71
CA THR A 298 -31.83 3.44 29.86
C THR A 298 -33.10 2.66 29.54
N GLU A 299 -33.44 2.44 28.26
CA GLU A 299 -34.70 1.80 27.86
C GLU A 299 -34.52 0.59 26.92
N THR A 300 -33.31 0.34 26.44
CA THR A 300 -33.01 -0.81 25.58
C THR A 300 -32.51 -1.95 26.45
N GLU A 301 -33.40 -2.85 26.83
CA GLU A 301 -32.99 -4.09 27.47
C GLU A 301 -32.38 -5.05 26.44
N PRO A 302 -31.27 -5.72 26.76
CA PRO A 302 -30.64 -6.63 25.85
C PRO A 302 -31.48 -7.90 25.73
N PHE A 303 -31.89 -8.24 24.50
CA PHE A 303 -32.52 -9.54 24.21
C PHE A 303 -31.57 -10.70 24.56
N TYR A 304 -30.27 -10.46 24.41
CA TYR A 304 -29.19 -11.38 24.73
C TYR A 304 -28.80 -11.28 26.21
N PRO A 305 -28.04 -12.26 26.74
CA PRO A 305 -27.56 -12.21 28.12
C PRO A 305 -26.94 -10.85 28.46
N PRO A 306 -27.25 -10.28 29.65
CA PRO A 306 -26.74 -8.97 30.04
C PRO A 306 -25.22 -8.91 30.17
N ASP A 307 -24.57 -10.07 30.23
CA ASP A 307 -23.11 -10.20 30.30
C ASP A 307 -22.45 -10.05 28.92
N GLU A 308 -23.23 -10.00 27.84
CA GLU A 308 -22.72 -9.76 26.49
C GLU A 308 -22.70 -8.27 26.12
N PRO A 309 -21.71 -7.83 25.32
CA PRO A 309 -21.66 -6.45 24.84
C PRO A 309 -22.85 -6.11 23.95
N GLN A 310 -23.53 -5.01 24.23
CA GLN A 310 -24.73 -4.58 23.51
C GLN A 310 -24.48 -3.50 22.47
N VAL A 311 -23.41 -2.74 22.68
CA VAL A 311 -23.00 -1.64 21.83
C VAL A 311 -21.58 -1.90 21.37
N PHE A 312 -21.36 -1.63 20.10
CA PHE A 312 -20.06 -1.78 19.46
C PHE A 312 -19.69 -0.49 18.75
N VAL A 313 -18.40 -0.18 18.73
CA VAL A 313 -17.84 0.95 18.01
C VAL A 313 -16.78 0.48 17.02
N GLY A 314 -16.72 1.12 15.88
CA GLY A 314 -15.64 0.92 14.92
C GLY A 314 -15.20 2.23 14.32
N ILE A 315 -13.89 2.34 14.09
CA ILE A 315 -13.27 3.50 13.46
C ILE A 315 -12.57 3.00 12.21
N HIS A 316 -13.01 3.48 11.06
CA HIS A 316 -12.56 2.94 9.77
C HIS A 316 -12.48 4.02 8.69
N SER A 317 -12.02 3.62 7.51
CA SER A 317 -11.99 4.50 6.35
C SER A 317 -13.42 4.96 5.99
N PRO A 318 -13.63 6.26 5.72
CA PRO A 318 -14.89 6.81 5.23
C PRO A 318 -15.46 6.14 3.97
N TYR A 319 -14.64 5.40 3.24
CA TYR A 319 -14.99 4.82 1.94
C TYR A 319 -15.17 3.31 1.98
N VAL A 320 -14.96 2.67 3.13
CA VAL A 320 -14.99 1.23 3.27
C VAL A 320 -16.03 0.88 4.34
N PRO A 321 -17.00 0.00 4.07
CA PRO A 321 -17.91 -0.47 5.10
C PRO A 321 -17.12 -1.31 6.11
N ILE A 322 -17.49 -1.20 7.38
CA ILE A 322 -16.87 -1.98 8.44
C ILE A 322 -17.53 -3.36 8.55
N ASP A 323 -16.73 -4.37 8.92
CA ASP A 323 -17.20 -5.71 9.25
C ASP A 323 -17.35 -5.88 10.76
N PHE A 324 -18.18 -6.81 11.21
CA PHE A 324 -18.42 -7.10 12.62
C PHE A 324 -17.12 -7.44 13.37
N ALA A 325 -16.20 -8.14 12.72
CA ALA A 325 -14.91 -8.55 13.30
C ALA A 325 -14.01 -7.36 13.67
N ASP A 326 -14.20 -6.20 13.04
CA ASP A 326 -13.40 -4.99 13.30
C ASP A 326 -14.06 -4.07 14.35
N LEU A 327 -15.24 -4.45 14.84
CA LEU A 327 -15.97 -3.70 15.86
C LEU A 327 -15.46 -4.04 17.27
N HIS A 328 -15.44 -3.01 18.11
CA HIS A 328 -15.01 -3.09 19.50
C HIS A 328 -16.21 -2.94 20.43
N ALA A 329 -16.36 -3.88 21.35
CA ALA A 329 -17.39 -3.88 22.38
C ALA A 329 -17.22 -2.72 23.37
N ILE A 330 -18.29 -1.94 23.60
CA ILE A 330 -18.34 -0.90 24.63
C ILE A 330 -19.16 -1.41 25.82
N ARG A 331 -18.61 -1.25 27.03
CA ARG A 331 -19.32 -1.54 28.27
C ARG A 331 -20.10 -0.32 28.78
N PRO A 332 -21.38 -0.47 29.15
CA PRO A 332 -22.15 0.61 29.75
C PRO A 332 -21.55 1.11 31.07
N GLY A 333 -21.73 2.39 31.38
CA GLY A 333 -21.30 2.99 32.65
C GLY A 333 -19.81 3.33 32.76
N GLU A 334 -19.03 3.07 31.71
CA GLU A 334 -17.60 3.38 31.62
C GLU A 334 -17.35 4.52 30.61
N LEU A 335 -16.33 5.34 30.89
CA LEU A 335 -15.80 6.32 29.94
C LEU A 335 -14.70 5.64 29.11
N HIS A 336 -14.82 5.67 27.79
CA HIS A 336 -13.85 5.07 26.87
C HIS A 336 -13.07 6.16 26.13
N ASP A 337 -11.76 6.23 26.38
CA ASP A 337 -10.84 7.11 25.64
C ASP A 337 -10.21 6.35 24.47
N ILE A 338 -10.56 6.72 23.23
CA ILE A 338 -10.05 6.06 22.02
C ILE A 338 -9.04 6.96 21.31
N TYR A 339 -7.82 6.45 21.16
CA TYR A 339 -6.75 7.13 20.42
C TYR A 339 -6.66 6.57 19.01
N VAL A 340 -6.74 7.45 18.02
CA VAL A 340 -6.72 7.06 16.60
C VAL A 340 -5.40 7.45 15.96
N GLN A 341 -4.74 6.47 15.34
CA GLN A 341 -3.58 6.69 14.48
C GLN A 341 -3.96 6.34 13.04
N LEU A 342 -3.82 7.31 12.14
CA LEU A 342 -4.12 7.11 10.72
C LEU A 342 -2.94 6.48 10.02
N ALA A 343 -3.23 5.50 9.15
CA ALA A 343 -2.25 4.84 8.31
C ALA A 343 -2.74 4.80 6.86
N SER A 344 -1.82 4.96 5.92
CA SER A 344 -2.07 4.75 4.49
C SER A 344 -1.12 3.66 4.00
N ILE A 345 -1.68 2.63 3.37
CA ILE A 345 -0.91 1.51 2.82
C ILE A 345 -1.08 1.54 1.31
N GLN A 346 0.04 1.67 0.59
CA GLN A 346 0.08 1.55 -0.86
C GLN A 346 0.76 0.24 -1.23
N LEU A 347 0.02 -0.63 -1.91
CA LEU A 347 0.50 -1.93 -2.36
C LEU A 347 0.75 -1.91 -3.87
N PHE A 348 1.83 -2.54 -4.30
CA PHE A 348 2.08 -2.79 -5.71
C PHE A 348 1.28 -4.02 -6.17
N ILE A 349 0.47 -3.86 -7.21
CA ILE A 349 -0.26 -4.98 -7.81
C ILE A 349 0.70 -5.71 -8.76
N PHE A 350 1.07 -6.94 -8.40
CA PHE A 350 1.82 -7.83 -9.30
C PHE A 350 0.92 -8.94 -9.83
N CYS A 351 0.77 -9.01 -11.15
CA CYS A 351 0.10 -10.11 -11.83
C CYS A 351 1.04 -11.31 -11.91
N TYR A 352 0.86 -12.30 -11.04
CA TYR A 352 1.46 -13.62 -11.24
C TYR A 352 0.68 -14.38 -12.31
N LYS A 353 1.33 -14.68 -13.44
CA LYS A 353 0.90 -15.81 -14.27
C LYS A 353 1.45 -17.06 -13.61
N GLY A 354 0.58 -17.77 -12.89
CA GLY A 354 0.85 -19.11 -12.37
C GLY A 354 1.03 -20.13 -13.48
#